data_AF-A0A538U844-F1
#
_entry.id   AF-A0A538U844-F1
#
_cell.length_a   1.000
_cell.length_b   1.000
_cell.length_c   1.000
_cell.angle_alpha   90.00
_cell.angle_beta   90.00
_cell.angle_gamma   90.00
#
_symmetry.space_group_name_H-M   'P 1'
#
loop_
_entity.id
_entity.type
_entity.pdbx_description
1 polymer ?
#
loop_
_entity_poly.entity_id
_entity_poly.type
_entity_poly.pdbx_seq_one_letter_code
_entity_poly.pdbx_strand_id
1 'polypeptide(L)' 'MDPVRIFAGNASLKLAQAICDELRVPLGDVAVTRFEDGEVS' A
#
# COMPACT_ATOMS: atom_id res chain seq x y z
N MET A 1 14.33 12.33 12.86
CA MET A 1 14.04 11.59 11.61
C MET A 1 12.58 11.18 11.66
N ASP A 2 11.82 11.49 10.63
CA ASP A 2 10.40 11.14 10.59
C ASP A 2 10.24 9.64 10.27
N PRO A 3 9.20 8.97 10.80
CA PRO A 3 8.94 7.57 10.52
C PRO A 3 8.61 7.35 9.03
N VAL A 4 9.28 6.37 8.43
CA VAL A 4 8.99 5.91 7.05
C VAL A 4 7.60 5.27 7.03
N ARG A 5 6.80 5.62 6.02
CA ARG A 5 5.50 5.03 5.74
C ARG A 5 5.49 4.43 4.34
N ILE A 6 4.97 3.21 4.22
CA ILE A 6 4.84 2.48 2.95
C ILE A 6 3.36 2.25 2.69
N PHE A 7 2.92 2.50 1.46
CA PHE A 7 1.56 2.24 0.97
C PHE A 7 1.66 1.47 -0.34
N ALA A 8 0.62 0.71 -0.68
CA ALA A 8 0.58 -0.09 -1.90
C ALA A 8 -0.75 0.07 -2.62
N GLY A 9 -0.68 0.16 -3.95
CA GLY A 9 -1.85 0.04 -4.82
C GLY A 9 -2.15 -1.41 -5.20
N ASN A 10 -3.09 -1.57 -6.14
CA ASN A 10 -3.66 -2.88 -6.48
C ASN A 10 -2.76 -3.76 -7.37
N ALA A 11 -1.57 -3.29 -7.75
CA ALA A 11 -0.66 -4.04 -8.63
C ALA A 11 -0.13 -5.32 -7.98
N SER A 12 0.29 -5.25 -6.71
CA SER A 12 0.71 -6.43 -5.93
C SER A 12 0.85 -6.12 -4.44
N LEU A 13 -0.22 -6.36 -3.69
CA LEU A 13 -0.21 -6.30 -2.22
C LEU A 13 0.77 -7.29 -1.59
N LYS A 14 0.94 -8.46 -2.20
CA LYS A 14 1.86 -9.50 -1.70
C LYS A 14 3.31 -9.05 -1.71
N LEU A 15 3.75 -8.39 -2.78
CA LEU A 15 5.11 -7.88 -2.87
C LEU A 15 5.35 -6.74 -1.88
N ALA A 16 4.39 -5.81 -1.78
CA ALA A 16 4.49 -4.72 -0.81
C ALA A 16 4.57 -5.21 0.64
N GLN A 17 3.79 -6.24 0.97
CA GLN A 17 3.86 -6.87 2.29
C GLN A 17 5.24 -7.49 2.55
N ALA A 18 5.80 -8.24 1.59
CA ALA A 18 7.13 -8.84 1.74
C ALA A 18 8.24 -7.78 1.96
N ILE A 19 8.14 -6.62 1.30
CA ILE A 19 9.05 -5.49 1.51
C ILE A 19 8.90 -4.92 2.93
N CYS A 20 7.66 -4.75 3.40
CA CYS A 20 7.38 -4.25 4.75
C CYS A 20 7.91 -5.20 5.84
N ASP A 21 7.77 -6.51 5.62
CA ASP A 21 8.26 -7.55 6.53
C ASP A 21 9.80 -7.50 6.66
N GLU A 22 10.51 -7.34 5.54
CA GLU A 22 11.98 -7.21 5.53
C GLU A 22 12.45 -5.93 6.22
N LEU A 23 11.77 -4.82 5.97
CA LEU A 23 12.09 -3.51 6.56
C LEU A 23 11.61 -3.36 8.01
N ARG A 24 10.85 -4.33 8.53
CA ARG A 24 10.22 -4.30 9.87
C ARG A 24 9.39 -3.04 10.11
N VAL A 25 8.64 -2.61 9.10
CA VAL A 25 7.68 -1.50 9.17
C VAL A 25 6.30 -2.00 8.78
N PRO A 26 5.21 -1.48 9.37
CA PRO A 26 3.87 -1.86 8.94
C PRO A 26 3.53 -1.29 7.56
N LEU A 27 2.78 -2.06 6.76
CA LEU A 27 2.12 -1.53 5.58
C LEU A 27 0.98 -0.61 6.01
N GLY A 28 0.90 0.58 5.44
CA GLY A 28 -0.14 1.54 5.74
C GLY A 28 -1.52 1.06 5.29
N ASP A 29 -2.53 1.34 6.11
CA ASP A 29 -3.94 1.08 5.78
C ASP A 29 -4.44 2.14 4.79
N VAL A 30 -4.79 1.70 3.58
CA VAL A 30 -5.33 2.56 2.52
C VAL A 30 -6.31 1.77 1.66
N ALA A 31 -7.47 2.37 1.41
CA ALA A 31 -8.42 1.85 0.44
C ALA A 31 -8.03 2.35 -0.95
N VAL A 32 -7.76 1.42 -1.87
CA VAL A 32 -7.56 1.74 -3.30
C VAL A 32 -8.70 1.11 -4.09
N THR A 33 -9.69 1.92 -4.43
CA THR A 33 -10.91 1.50 -5.10
C THR A 33 -11.08 2.17 -6.45
N ARG A 34 -12.16 1.82 -7.16
CA ARG A 34 -12.58 2.50 -8.37
C ARG A 34 -14.02 2.96 -8.23
N PHE A 35 -14.31 4.16 -8.70
CA PHE A 35 -15.68 4.63 -8.88
C PHE A 35 -16.34 3.91 -10.06
N GLU A 36 -17.66 4.01 -10.19
CA GLU A 36 -18.44 3.31 -11.24
C GLU A 36 -18.03 3.71 -12.66
N ASP A 37 -17.52 4.93 -12.84
CA ASP A 37 -16.99 5.46 -14.10
C ASP A 37 -15.54 5.01 -14.41
N GLY A 38 -14.90 4.28 -13.48
CA GLY A 38 -13.55 3.77 -13.62
C GLY A 38 -12.46 4.69 -13.07
N GLU A 39 -12.80 5.84 -12.49
CA GLU A 39 -11.84 6.70 -11.78
C GLU A 39 -11.25 5.97 -10.56
N VAL A 40 -9.96 6.18 -10.28
CA VAL A 40 -9.26 5.54 -9.15
C VAL A 40 -9.29 6.46 -7.93
N SER A 41 -9.62 5.91 -6.77
CA SER A 41 -9.68 6.58 -5.46
C SER A 41 -8.73 5.97 -4.45
#